data_AF-D5DKE1-F1
#
_entry.id   AF-D5DKE1-F1
#
_cell.length_a   1.000
_cell.length_b   1.000
_cell.length_c   1.000
_cell.angle_alpha   90.00
_cell.angle_beta   90.00
_cell.angle_gamma   90.00
#
_symmetry.space_group_name_H-M   'P 1'
#
loop_
_entity.id
_entity.type
_entity.pdbx_description
1 polymer ?
#
loop_
_entity_poly.entity_id
_entity_poly.type
_entity_poly.pdbx_seq_one_letter_code
_entity_poly.pdbx_strand_id
1 'polypeptide(L)'
;MRTKKEECIIDEMGRVFLPSLFMQLTKLETNDKVFLRSCDDWIIIDHHDENVPVPSHIFIRTIDHMSRIVIPKSLRDDYELKPFDYVELYVVEQQIVMKKRDEKSIALSQKPAAPPPYYATLTGRQIQLTSELLTSVELDANMEVQFFINQENNIVIQKYEMSFGKKTTLTFTAQSRKIDDRFRLTIPKKLRDDFSIHSGTMLKIKKSNKQLILEKVENEKEISSVLSQQIDAAIVEKLSK
;
A
#
# COMPACT_ATOMS: atom_id res chain seq x y z
N MET A 1 23.17 12.93 -1.28
CA MET A 1 21.93 12.73 -0.49
C MET A 1 20.78 12.60 -1.49
N ARG A 2 19.97 11.53 -1.42
CA ARG A 2 18.79 11.34 -2.29
C ARG A 2 17.54 11.67 -1.50
N THR A 3 16.68 12.54 -2.01
CA THR A 3 15.41 12.89 -1.34
C THR A 3 14.40 11.74 -1.41
N LYS A 4 13.36 11.85 -0.58
CA LYS A 4 12.14 11.05 -0.75
C LYS A 4 11.57 11.30 -2.15
N LYS A 5 11.11 10.23 -2.79
CA LYS A 5 10.46 10.26 -4.10
C LYS A 5 9.20 11.12 -4.07
N GLU A 6 9.03 11.98 -5.06
CA GLU A 6 7.76 12.65 -5.37
C GLU A 6 7.22 12.14 -6.71
N GLU A 7 5.90 12.07 -6.84
CA GLU A 7 5.23 11.66 -8.08
C GLU A 7 4.40 12.82 -8.62
N CYS A 8 4.48 13.07 -9.92
CA CYS A 8 3.58 14.02 -10.58
C CYS A 8 3.12 13.50 -11.94
N ILE A 9 2.08 14.13 -12.47
CA ILE A 9 1.45 13.77 -13.74
C ILE A 9 1.93 14.76 -14.82
N ILE A 10 2.24 14.23 -16.00
CA ILE A 10 2.47 15.06 -17.19
C ILE A 10 1.12 15.59 -17.66
N ASP A 11 0.96 16.91 -17.72
CA ASP A 11 -0.29 17.49 -18.22
C ASP A 11 -0.43 17.39 -19.76
N GLU A 12 -1.58 17.81 -20.28
CA GLU A 12 -1.85 17.81 -21.73
C GLU A 12 -0.82 18.58 -22.56
N MET A 13 -0.15 19.56 -21.97
CA MET A 13 0.87 20.39 -22.63
C MET A 13 2.28 19.80 -22.51
N GLY A 14 2.45 18.65 -21.85
CA GLY A 14 3.75 18.06 -21.58
C GLY A 14 4.50 18.73 -20.43
N ARG A 15 3.80 19.43 -19.52
CA ARG A 15 4.40 20.05 -18.35
C ARG A 15 4.40 19.13 -17.15
N VAL A 16 5.40 19.28 -16.30
CA VAL A 16 5.48 18.63 -14.98
C VAL A 16 5.61 19.68 -13.90
N PHE A 17 5.00 19.42 -12.73
CA PHE A 17 5.12 20.28 -11.55
C PHE A 17 6.38 19.91 -10.76
N LEU A 18 7.18 20.91 -10.42
CA LEU A 18 8.37 20.78 -9.58
C LEU A 18 7.99 21.07 -8.12
N PRO A 19 8.11 20.09 -7.20
CA PRO A 19 7.79 20.29 -5.79
C PRO A 19 8.58 21.44 -5.18
N SER A 20 7.94 22.24 -4.34
CA SER A 20 8.56 23.39 -3.66
C SER A 20 9.78 22.99 -2.83
N LEU A 21 9.75 21.82 -2.18
CA LEU A 21 10.92 21.28 -1.47
C LEU A 21 12.09 21.00 -2.43
N PHE A 22 11.83 20.52 -3.65
CA PHE A 22 12.88 20.21 -4.60
C PHE A 22 13.50 21.50 -5.14
N MET A 23 12.66 22.49 -5.47
CA MET A 23 13.09 23.84 -5.83
C MET A 23 14.01 24.44 -4.75
N GLN A 24 13.66 24.32 -3.47
CA GLN A 24 14.50 24.78 -2.36
C GLN A 24 15.84 24.04 -2.28
N LEU A 25 15.83 22.71 -2.44
CA LEU A 25 17.03 21.88 -2.33
C LEU A 25 18.01 22.07 -3.51
N THR A 26 17.50 22.45 -4.68
CA THR A 26 18.29 22.74 -5.88
C THR A 26 18.53 24.23 -6.09
N LYS A 27 18.04 25.08 -5.17
CA LYS A 27 18.11 26.55 -5.25
C LYS A 27 17.54 27.11 -6.57
N LEU A 28 16.50 26.45 -7.09
CA LEU A 28 15.76 26.93 -8.25
C LEU A 28 14.59 27.78 -7.79
N GLU A 29 14.27 28.79 -8.58
CA GLU A 29 13.14 29.70 -8.41
C GLU A 29 12.25 29.72 -9.66
N THR A 30 11.04 30.26 -9.52
CA THR A 30 10.19 30.52 -10.68
C THR A 30 10.84 31.54 -11.59
N ASN A 31 10.71 31.35 -12.91
CA ASN A 31 11.36 32.09 -13.98
C ASN A 31 12.84 31.76 -14.21
N ASP A 32 13.44 30.86 -13.42
CA ASP A 32 14.77 30.36 -13.74
C ASP A 32 14.78 29.60 -15.06
N LYS A 33 15.88 29.76 -15.80
CA LYS A 33 16.20 28.90 -16.93
C LYS A 33 16.93 27.67 -16.41
N VAL A 34 16.47 26.51 -16.87
CA VAL A 34 17.09 25.23 -16.56
C VAL A 34 17.37 24.46 -17.83
N PHE A 35 18.38 23.61 -17.76
CA PHE A 35 18.67 22.63 -18.79
C PHE A 35 17.93 21.33 -18.52
N LEU A 36 17.38 20.75 -19.59
CA LEU A 36 16.93 19.37 -19.62
C LEU A 36 17.86 18.56 -20.52
N ARG A 37 18.37 17.45 -19.99
CA ARG A 37 19.19 16.51 -20.74
C ARG A 37 18.84 15.07 -20.42
N SER A 38 18.99 14.20 -21.40
CA SER A 38 18.90 12.75 -21.24
C SER A 38 20.20 12.21 -20.64
N CYS A 39 20.10 11.29 -19.70
CA CYS A 39 21.21 10.59 -19.06
C CYS A 39 20.73 9.20 -18.62
N ASP A 40 21.10 8.16 -19.36
CA ASP A 40 20.57 6.81 -19.21
C ASP A 40 19.01 6.84 -19.13
N ASP A 41 18.43 6.21 -18.11
CA ASP A 41 16.99 6.16 -17.87
C ASP A 41 16.41 7.45 -17.24
N TRP A 42 17.18 8.53 -17.17
CA TRP A 42 16.82 9.75 -16.45
C TRP A 42 16.84 10.99 -17.33
N ILE A 43 15.84 11.84 -17.14
CA ILE A 43 15.85 13.24 -17.58
C ILE A 43 16.34 14.07 -16.40
N ILE A 44 17.45 14.78 -16.60
CA ILE A 44 18.05 15.66 -15.60
C ILE A 44 17.57 17.08 -15.85
N ILE A 45 17.12 17.75 -14.79
CA ILE A 45 16.71 19.16 -14.75
C ILE A 45 17.67 19.87 -13.79
N ASP A 46 18.48 20.76 -14.33
CA ASP A 46 19.52 21.46 -13.57
C ASP A 46 19.65 22.93 -13.99
N HIS A 47 20.26 23.74 -13.12
CA HIS A 47 20.47 25.15 -13.35
C HIS A 47 21.25 25.40 -14.65
N HIS A 48 20.82 26.40 -15.41
CA HIS A 48 21.55 26.85 -16.58
C HIS A 48 22.60 27.90 -16.19
N ASP A 49 23.88 27.56 -16.23
CA ASP A 49 24.94 28.58 -16.24
C ASP A 49 25.09 29.13 -17.67
N GLU A 50 24.81 30.43 -17.85
CA GLU A 50 24.89 31.10 -19.16
C GLU A 50 26.30 31.12 -19.76
N ASN A 51 27.33 30.77 -18.98
CA ASN A 51 28.71 30.70 -19.42
C ASN A 51 29.14 29.32 -19.95
N VAL A 52 28.28 28.30 -19.86
CA VAL A 52 28.60 26.93 -20.30
C VAL A 52 28.05 26.71 -21.72
N PRO A 53 28.91 26.37 -22.71
CA PRO A 53 28.45 26.06 -24.06
C PRO A 53 27.46 24.91 -24.02
N VAL A 54 26.28 25.14 -24.61
CA VAL A 54 25.18 24.16 -24.61
C VAL A 54 25.43 23.14 -25.72
N PRO A 55 25.69 21.86 -25.41
CA PRO A 55 25.72 20.81 -26.41
C PRO A 55 24.37 20.71 -27.13
N SER A 56 24.38 20.26 -28.38
CA SER A 56 23.19 20.17 -29.26
C SER A 56 22.04 19.31 -28.72
N HIS A 57 22.28 18.49 -27.70
CA HIS A 57 21.33 17.57 -27.09
C HIS A 57 20.74 18.07 -25.76
N ILE A 58 20.99 19.32 -25.39
CA ILE A 58 20.45 19.94 -24.18
C ILE A 58 19.34 20.95 -24.54
N PHE A 59 18.22 20.88 -23.83
CA PHE A 59 17.09 21.78 -24.01
C PHE A 59 17.06 22.82 -22.90
N ILE A 60 16.82 24.09 -23.23
CA ILE A 60 16.63 25.14 -22.22
C ILE A 60 15.13 25.39 -22.06
N ARG A 61 14.65 25.41 -20.81
CA ARG A 61 13.27 25.78 -20.48
C ARG A 61 13.23 26.69 -19.27
N THR A 62 12.20 27.51 -19.23
CA THR A 62 11.92 28.37 -18.08
C THR A 62 10.92 27.67 -17.17
N ILE A 63 11.17 27.72 -15.86
CA ILE A 63 10.21 27.29 -14.85
C ILE A 63 9.12 28.38 -14.78
N ASP A 64 7.86 28.01 -14.99
CA ASP A 64 6.78 29.00 -14.97
C ASP A 64 6.46 29.48 -13.53
N HIS A 65 5.59 30.49 -13.43
CA HIS A 65 5.15 31.06 -12.16
C HIS A 65 4.39 30.08 -11.25
N MET A 66 3.99 28.91 -11.76
CA MET A 66 3.35 27.83 -11.01
C MET A 66 4.34 26.70 -10.69
N SER A 67 5.65 26.93 -10.82
CA SER A 67 6.71 25.93 -10.64
C SER A 67 6.58 24.74 -11.57
N ARG A 68 6.08 24.94 -12.80
CA ARG A 68 6.01 23.88 -13.81
C ARG A 68 7.05 24.09 -14.90
N ILE A 69 7.44 23.00 -15.53
CA ILE A 69 8.38 23.00 -16.64
C ILE A 69 7.86 22.14 -17.79
N VAL A 70 8.02 22.63 -19.02
CA VAL A 70 7.65 21.89 -20.23
C VAL A 70 8.74 20.88 -20.57
N ILE A 71 8.40 19.59 -20.63
CA ILE A 71 9.30 18.56 -21.16
C ILE A 71 9.26 18.61 -22.69
N PRO A 72 10.40 18.89 -23.37
CA PRO A 72 10.51 18.91 -24.82
C PRO A 72 9.91 17.66 -25.46
N LYS A 73 9.24 17.82 -26.60
CA LYS A 73 8.58 16.71 -27.29
C LYS A 73 9.55 15.58 -27.62
N SER A 74 10.75 15.89 -28.10
CA SER A 74 11.80 14.89 -28.37
C SER A 74 12.16 14.07 -27.12
N LEU A 75 12.38 14.71 -25.97
CA LEU A 75 12.63 14.00 -24.72
C LEU A 75 11.40 13.19 -24.27
N ARG A 76 10.18 13.64 -24.56
CA ARG A 76 9.00 12.83 -24.28
C ARG A 76 8.94 11.60 -25.19
N ASP A 77 9.27 11.75 -26.46
CA ASP A 77 9.28 10.65 -27.43
C ASP A 77 10.37 9.62 -27.06
N ASP A 78 11.58 10.07 -26.70
CA ASP A 78 12.71 9.22 -26.30
C ASP A 78 12.42 8.35 -25.06
N TYR A 79 11.61 8.88 -24.14
CA TYR A 79 11.23 8.21 -22.89
C TYR A 79 9.79 7.67 -22.90
N GLU A 80 9.15 7.65 -24.08
CA GLU A 80 7.76 7.23 -24.29
C GLU A 80 6.73 7.89 -23.35
N LEU A 81 6.97 9.15 -22.96
CA LEU A 81 6.14 9.92 -22.04
C LEU A 81 4.89 10.49 -22.73
N LYS A 82 3.72 10.02 -22.35
CA LYS A 82 2.42 10.47 -22.86
C LYS A 82 1.77 11.48 -21.90
N PRO A 83 0.87 12.35 -22.41
CA PRO A 83 -0.03 13.10 -21.52
C PRO A 83 -0.70 12.15 -20.53
N PHE A 84 -0.81 12.59 -19.28
CA PHE A 84 -1.34 11.86 -18.14
C PHE A 84 -0.48 10.71 -17.61
N ASP A 85 0.71 10.47 -18.17
CA ASP A 85 1.68 9.56 -17.57
C ASP A 85 2.18 10.11 -16.22
N TYR A 86 2.43 9.20 -15.29
CA TYR A 86 3.11 9.52 -14.04
C TYR A 86 4.62 9.51 -14.25
N VAL A 87 5.29 10.47 -13.63
CA VAL A 87 6.75 10.54 -13.54
C VAL A 87 7.18 10.54 -12.08
N GLU A 88 8.35 9.98 -11.83
CA GLU A 88 9.00 9.99 -10.53
C GLU A 88 10.10 11.05 -10.52
N LEU A 89 10.07 11.94 -9.53
CA LEU A 89 11.05 12.99 -9.32
C LEU A 89 11.91 12.67 -8.09
N TYR A 90 13.19 12.99 -8.18
CA TYR A 90 14.15 12.96 -7.07
C TYR A 90 15.07 14.17 -7.12
N VAL A 91 15.68 14.51 -5.98
CA VAL A 91 16.88 15.35 -5.95
C VAL A 91 18.09 14.46 -5.68
N VAL A 92 19.07 14.52 -6.58
CA VAL A 92 20.35 13.83 -6.47
C VAL A 92 21.43 14.88 -6.73
N GLU A 93 22.35 15.06 -5.77
CA GLU A 93 23.48 15.99 -5.92
C GLU A 93 23.09 17.42 -6.32
N GLN A 94 21.99 17.95 -5.74
CA GLN A 94 21.40 19.28 -6.06
C GLN A 94 20.78 19.39 -7.47
N GLN A 95 20.62 18.29 -8.19
CA GLN A 95 19.92 18.23 -9.47
C GLN A 95 18.56 17.56 -9.30
N ILE A 96 17.53 18.04 -9.99
CA ILE A 96 16.27 17.32 -10.09
C ILE A 96 16.41 16.27 -11.19
N VAL A 97 16.12 15.02 -10.88
CA VAL A 97 16.10 13.94 -11.86
C VAL A 97 14.71 13.35 -11.96
N MET A 98 14.28 13.10 -13.19
CA MET A 98 12.95 12.62 -13.55
C MET A 98 13.06 11.34 -14.36
N LYS A 99 12.18 10.38 -14.11
CA LYS A 99 11.98 9.25 -15.03
C LYS A 99 10.51 8.91 -15.17
N LYS A 100 10.16 8.23 -16.25
CA LYS A 100 8.84 7.63 -16.40
C LYS A 100 8.60 6.65 -15.23
N ARG A 101 7.41 6.71 -14.63
CA ARG A 101 7.02 5.71 -13.65
C ARG A 101 6.79 4.40 -14.38
N ASP A 102 7.51 3.35 -14.00
CA ASP A 102 7.31 2.02 -14.59
C ASP A 102 5.89 1.53 -14.33
N GLU A 103 5.17 1.07 -15.36
CA GLU A 103 3.85 0.45 -15.16
C GLU A 103 3.95 -0.81 -14.27
N LYS A 104 5.10 -1.49 -14.26
CA LYS A 104 5.39 -2.58 -13.30
C LYS A 104 5.45 -2.11 -11.83
N SER A 105 5.68 -0.82 -11.60
CA SER A 105 5.62 -0.19 -10.27
C SER A 105 4.20 0.22 -9.85
N ILE A 106 3.19 0.08 -10.73
CA ILE A 106 1.76 0.16 -10.38
C ILE A 106 1.42 -0.93 -9.35
N ALA A 107 2.11 -2.08 -9.38
CA ALA A 107 1.95 -3.14 -8.38
C ALA A 107 2.47 -2.78 -6.97
N LEU A 108 3.24 -1.68 -6.81
CA LEU A 108 3.82 -1.29 -5.52
C LEU A 108 3.29 0.05 -4.96
N SER A 109 2.90 1.01 -5.79
CA SER A 109 2.34 2.30 -5.29
C SER A 109 0.83 2.48 -5.48
N GLN A 110 0.16 1.51 -6.11
CA GLN A 110 -1.22 1.14 -5.76
C GLN A 110 -1.22 -0.25 -5.12
N LYS A 111 -0.60 -0.38 -3.94
CA LYS A 111 -1.34 -1.16 -2.95
C LYS A 111 -2.53 -0.25 -2.63
N PRO A 112 -3.82 -0.63 -2.84
CA PRO A 112 -4.84 -0.12 -1.93
C PRO A 112 -4.22 -0.29 -0.55
N ALA A 113 -4.16 0.76 0.29
CA ALA A 113 -3.67 0.64 1.66
C ALA A 113 -4.09 -0.74 2.13
N ALA A 114 -3.13 -1.66 2.36
CA ALA A 114 -3.44 -3.09 2.50
C ALA A 114 -4.70 -3.14 3.34
N PRO A 115 -5.84 -3.66 2.83
CA PRO A 115 -7.16 -3.37 3.40
C PRO A 115 -6.98 -3.43 4.90
N PRO A 116 -7.25 -2.32 5.62
CA PRO A 116 -6.73 -2.11 6.97
C PRO A 116 -6.86 -3.43 7.70
N PRO A 117 -5.76 -3.95 8.27
CA PRO A 117 -5.73 -5.33 8.75
C PRO A 117 -6.99 -5.59 9.55
N TYR A 118 -7.72 -6.66 9.22
CA TYR A 118 -8.97 -6.92 9.91
C TYR A 118 -8.63 -7.28 11.34
N TYR A 119 -9.06 -6.47 12.29
CA TYR A 119 -8.90 -6.78 13.70
C TYR A 119 -10.23 -7.24 14.27
N ALA A 120 -10.19 -8.30 15.06
CA ALA A 120 -11.32 -8.75 15.85
C ALA A 120 -10.89 -8.92 17.30
N THR A 121 -11.68 -8.37 18.21
CA THR A 121 -11.53 -8.62 19.64
C THR A 121 -12.34 -9.86 20.00
N LEU A 122 -11.72 -10.82 20.68
CA LEU A 122 -12.43 -11.97 21.19
C LEU A 122 -13.44 -11.51 22.26
N THR A 123 -14.73 -11.62 21.98
CA THR A 123 -15.81 -11.28 22.93
C THR A 123 -16.38 -12.58 23.51
N GLY A 124 -16.05 -12.86 24.77
CA GLY A 124 -16.34 -14.15 25.39
C GLY A 124 -15.58 -15.29 24.73
N ARG A 125 -16.19 -15.92 23.72
CA ARG A 125 -15.63 -17.08 22.99
C ARG A 125 -15.58 -16.88 21.48
N GLN A 126 -16.10 -15.75 21.01
CA GLN A 126 -16.41 -15.53 19.60
C GLN A 126 -15.65 -14.32 19.06
N ILE A 127 -15.29 -14.40 17.78
CA ILE A 127 -14.89 -13.25 16.98
C ILE A 127 -16.02 -12.89 16.02
N GLN A 128 -16.22 -11.60 15.80
CA GLN A 128 -17.12 -11.09 14.77
C GLN A 128 -16.34 -10.99 13.46
N LEU A 129 -16.83 -11.64 12.42
CA LEU A 129 -16.32 -11.50 11.05
C LEU A 129 -17.29 -10.63 10.25
N THR A 130 -16.81 -10.08 9.14
CA THR A 130 -17.64 -9.34 8.18
C THR A 130 -17.98 -10.22 6.99
N SER A 131 -19.11 -10.00 6.34
CA SER A 131 -19.46 -10.67 5.07
C SER A 131 -18.35 -10.52 4.03
N GLU A 132 -17.81 -9.32 3.85
CA GLU A 132 -16.71 -9.02 2.93
C GLU A 132 -15.47 -9.93 3.16
N LEU A 133 -15.00 -10.00 4.41
CA LEU A 133 -13.89 -10.86 4.82
C LEU A 133 -14.15 -12.33 4.48
N LEU A 134 -15.35 -12.84 4.77
CA LEU A 134 -15.71 -14.23 4.48
C LEU A 134 -15.79 -14.52 2.98
N THR A 135 -16.49 -13.68 2.23
CA THR A 135 -16.65 -13.84 0.76
C THR A 135 -15.30 -13.83 0.07
N SER A 136 -14.33 -13.03 0.55
CA SER A 136 -12.98 -12.96 -0.03
C SER A 136 -12.16 -14.26 0.09
N VAL A 137 -12.59 -15.21 0.94
CA VAL A 137 -11.99 -16.53 1.09
C VAL A 137 -12.98 -17.66 0.79
N GLU A 138 -14.05 -17.36 0.05
CA GLU A 138 -15.10 -18.32 -0.35
C GLU A 138 -15.81 -18.99 0.85
N LEU A 139 -15.93 -18.24 1.96
CA LEU A 139 -16.74 -18.61 3.12
C LEU A 139 -18.01 -17.75 3.18
N ASP A 140 -19.00 -18.24 3.92
CA ASP A 140 -20.26 -17.53 4.14
C ASP A 140 -20.85 -17.87 5.52
N ALA A 141 -21.90 -17.15 5.93
CA ALA A 141 -22.71 -17.51 7.08
C ALA A 141 -23.22 -18.95 6.95
N ASN A 142 -23.39 -19.62 8.09
CA ASN A 142 -23.81 -21.01 8.19
C ASN A 142 -22.85 -22.05 7.57
N MET A 143 -21.67 -21.67 7.08
CA MET A 143 -20.67 -22.65 6.63
C MET A 143 -19.89 -23.26 7.81
N GLU A 144 -19.54 -24.54 7.67
CA GLU A 144 -18.58 -25.20 8.56
C GLU A 144 -17.15 -24.92 8.11
N VAL A 145 -16.30 -24.59 9.09
CA VAL A 145 -14.87 -24.36 8.92
C VAL A 145 -14.06 -25.33 9.78
N GLN A 146 -12.87 -25.63 9.32
CA GLN A 146 -11.88 -26.45 10.01
C GLN A 146 -10.70 -25.58 10.46
N PHE A 147 -10.20 -25.84 11.66
CA PHE A 147 -9.04 -25.15 12.22
C PHE A 147 -7.75 -25.96 11.98
N PHE A 148 -6.69 -25.25 11.68
CA PHE A 148 -5.33 -25.75 11.47
C PHE A 148 -4.32 -24.84 12.19
N ILE A 149 -3.07 -25.28 12.27
CA ILE A 149 -1.94 -24.46 12.72
C ILE A 149 -0.90 -24.44 11.59
N ASN A 150 -0.37 -23.27 11.23
CA ASN A 150 0.69 -23.17 10.24
C ASN A 150 2.09 -23.25 10.88
N GLN A 151 3.14 -23.26 10.04
CA GLN A 151 4.55 -23.32 10.48
C GLN A 151 4.98 -22.09 11.31
N GLU A 152 4.30 -20.96 11.16
CA GLU A 152 4.53 -19.73 11.94
C GLU A 152 3.79 -19.74 13.29
N ASN A 153 3.19 -20.88 13.67
CA ASN A 153 2.37 -21.02 14.87
C ASN A 153 1.22 -20.01 14.93
N ASN A 154 0.47 -19.89 13.83
CA ASN A 154 -0.77 -19.12 13.74
C ASN A 154 -1.97 -20.05 13.55
N ILE A 155 -3.14 -19.65 14.07
CA ILE A 155 -4.39 -20.39 13.85
C ILE A 155 -4.87 -20.10 12.42
N VAL A 156 -5.11 -21.15 11.65
CA VAL A 156 -5.63 -21.07 10.29
C VAL A 156 -7.04 -21.62 10.24
N ILE A 157 -7.94 -20.91 9.58
CA ILE A 157 -9.35 -21.28 9.37
C ILE A 157 -9.58 -21.41 7.87
N GLN A 158 -10.15 -22.53 7.46
CA GLN A 158 -10.54 -22.76 6.07
C GLN A 158 -11.85 -23.54 6.01
N LYS A 159 -12.47 -23.58 4.83
CA LYS A 159 -13.68 -24.36 4.58
C LYS A 159 -13.48 -25.81 5.01
N TYR A 160 -14.48 -26.38 5.67
CA TYR A 160 -14.46 -27.80 6.03
C TYR A 160 -14.54 -28.65 4.76
N GLU A 161 -13.54 -29.50 4.55
CA GLU A 161 -13.51 -30.49 3.48
C GLU A 161 -13.21 -31.86 4.10
N MET A 162 -13.96 -32.89 3.71
CA MET A 162 -13.71 -34.27 4.14
C MET A 162 -12.56 -34.95 3.36
N SER A 163 -11.80 -34.20 2.55
CA SER A 163 -10.73 -34.75 1.72
C SER A 163 -9.42 -34.85 2.51
N PHE A 164 -9.05 -36.07 2.87
CA PHE A 164 -7.76 -36.39 3.48
C PHE A 164 -6.75 -36.73 2.38
N GLY A 165 -5.61 -36.03 2.31
CA GLY A 165 -4.52 -36.45 1.41
C GLY A 165 -3.69 -35.36 0.72
N LYS A 166 -4.02 -34.07 0.88
CA LYS A 166 -3.13 -33.02 0.36
C LYS A 166 -1.91 -32.89 1.29
N LYS A 167 -0.70 -32.97 0.74
CA LYS A 167 0.52 -32.50 1.43
C LYS A 167 0.33 -31.01 1.69
N THR A 168 0.08 -30.63 2.93
CA THR A 168 0.00 -29.24 3.34
C THR A 168 1.06 -28.97 4.40
N THR A 169 1.51 -27.73 4.51
CA THR A 169 2.37 -27.26 5.62
C THR A 169 1.55 -27.00 6.89
N LEU A 170 0.28 -27.39 6.93
CA LEU A 170 -0.65 -27.15 8.01
C LEU A 170 -0.79 -28.37 8.92
N THR A 171 -0.74 -28.14 10.23
CA THR A 171 -1.05 -29.13 11.25
C THR A 171 -2.55 -29.17 11.49
N PHE A 172 -3.16 -30.33 11.26
CA PHE A 172 -4.59 -30.56 11.50
C PHE A 172 -4.90 -30.58 13.00
N THR A 173 -5.91 -29.82 13.43
CA THR A 173 -6.27 -29.72 14.87
C THR A 173 -7.42 -30.63 15.28
N ALA A 174 -8.11 -31.26 14.31
CA ALA A 174 -9.39 -31.94 14.49
C ALA A 174 -10.52 -31.07 15.09
N GLN A 175 -10.37 -29.74 15.08
CA GLN A 175 -11.42 -28.82 15.53
C GLN A 175 -12.15 -28.21 14.33
N SER A 176 -13.47 -28.26 14.32
CA SER A 176 -14.33 -27.56 13.37
C SER A 176 -15.38 -26.72 14.08
N ARG A 177 -15.88 -25.65 13.45
CA ARG A 177 -17.02 -24.88 13.93
C ARG A 177 -17.84 -24.34 12.77
N LYS A 178 -19.13 -24.10 13.01
CA LYS A 178 -20.00 -23.39 12.08
C LYS A 178 -19.89 -21.87 12.30
N ILE A 179 -19.75 -21.10 11.23
CA ILE A 179 -19.95 -19.65 11.26
C ILE A 179 -21.45 -19.42 11.41
N ASP A 180 -21.89 -18.67 12.41
CA ASP A 180 -23.32 -18.46 12.60
C ASP A 180 -23.95 -17.49 11.59
N ASP A 181 -25.26 -17.33 11.68
CA ASP A 181 -26.07 -16.44 10.84
C ASP A 181 -25.72 -14.95 10.97
N ARG A 182 -24.99 -14.58 12.03
CA ARG A 182 -24.51 -13.23 12.30
C ARG A 182 -23.02 -13.08 12.01
N PHE A 183 -22.41 -14.01 11.26
CA PHE A 183 -20.99 -14.02 10.93
C PHE A 183 -20.05 -14.10 12.15
N ARG A 184 -20.51 -14.67 13.27
CA ARG A 184 -19.66 -14.94 14.43
C ARG A 184 -19.05 -16.32 14.34
N LEU A 185 -17.78 -16.42 14.70
CA LEU A 185 -17.06 -17.68 14.78
C LEU A 185 -16.57 -17.93 16.20
N THR A 186 -16.90 -19.09 16.75
CA THR A 186 -16.39 -19.51 18.06
C THR A 186 -14.98 -20.10 17.89
N ILE A 187 -13.99 -19.58 18.62
CA ILE A 187 -12.67 -20.23 18.67
C ILE A 187 -12.75 -21.44 19.63
N PRO A 188 -12.27 -22.65 19.27
CA PRO A 188 -12.25 -23.80 20.18
C PRO A 188 -11.47 -23.51 21.48
N LYS A 189 -11.91 -24.09 22.61
CA LYS A 189 -11.25 -23.88 23.92
C LYS A 189 -9.78 -24.28 23.87
N LYS A 190 -9.47 -25.46 23.33
CA LYS A 190 -8.10 -25.96 23.20
C LYS A 190 -7.19 -24.95 22.47
N LEU A 191 -7.64 -24.39 21.35
CA LEU A 191 -6.86 -23.37 20.61
C LEU A 191 -6.74 -22.05 21.37
N ARG A 192 -7.75 -21.66 22.16
CA ARG A 192 -7.60 -20.47 23.02
C ARG A 192 -6.56 -20.69 24.12
N ASP A 193 -6.61 -21.86 24.76
CA ASP A 193 -5.69 -22.21 25.84
C ASP A 193 -4.25 -22.31 25.28
N ASP A 194 -4.06 -23.03 24.17
CA ASP A 194 -2.76 -23.23 23.50
C ASP A 194 -2.12 -21.91 23.03
N PHE A 195 -2.93 -20.92 22.62
CA PHE A 195 -2.45 -19.63 22.12
C PHE A 195 -2.58 -18.49 23.13
N SER A 196 -2.98 -18.79 24.38
CA SER A 196 -3.23 -17.78 25.42
C SER A 196 -4.13 -16.62 24.95
N ILE A 197 -5.24 -16.98 24.29
CA ILE A 197 -6.25 -16.03 23.78
C ILE A 197 -7.44 -16.02 24.74
N HIS A 198 -7.69 -14.86 25.35
CA HIS A 198 -8.74 -14.65 26.34
C HIS A 198 -9.75 -13.62 25.84
N SER A 199 -10.90 -13.48 26.52
CA SER A 199 -11.82 -12.40 26.21
C SER A 199 -11.09 -11.05 26.33
N GLY A 200 -11.27 -10.17 25.34
CA GLY A 200 -10.52 -8.91 25.21
C GLY A 200 -9.22 -9.02 24.42
N THR A 201 -8.74 -10.21 24.10
CA THR A 201 -7.56 -10.38 23.23
C THR A 201 -7.88 -9.92 21.81
N MET A 202 -7.04 -9.02 21.28
CA MET A 202 -7.15 -8.55 19.90
C MET A 202 -6.41 -9.49 18.96
N LEU A 203 -7.11 -9.92 17.90
CA LEU A 203 -6.58 -10.79 16.86
C LEU A 203 -6.54 -10.05 15.54
N LYS A 204 -5.39 -10.11 14.87
CA LYS A 204 -5.21 -9.67 13.50
C LYS A 204 -5.57 -10.81 12.57
N ILE A 205 -6.43 -10.53 11.59
CA ILE A 205 -6.93 -11.50 10.63
C ILE A 205 -6.32 -11.19 9.26
N LYS A 206 -5.49 -12.12 8.79
CA LYS A 206 -4.88 -12.09 7.47
C LYS A 206 -5.62 -13.04 6.52
N LYS A 207 -5.64 -12.69 5.24
CA LYS A 207 -6.20 -13.50 4.16
C LYS A 207 -5.05 -14.12 3.36
N SER A 208 -5.10 -15.42 3.11
CA SER A 208 -4.14 -16.10 2.24
C SER A 208 -4.77 -17.36 1.64
N ASN A 209 -4.72 -17.54 0.32
CA ASN A 209 -5.12 -18.79 -0.37
C ASN A 209 -6.45 -19.41 0.12
N LYS A 210 -7.54 -18.63 0.20
CA LYS A 210 -8.87 -19.06 0.71
C LYS A 210 -8.89 -19.46 2.20
N GLN A 211 -7.94 -18.94 2.97
CA GLN A 211 -7.81 -19.17 4.41
C GLN A 211 -7.82 -17.84 5.16
N LEU A 212 -8.36 -17.87 6.36
CA LEU A 212 -8.16 -16.82 7.36
C LEU A 212 -7.07 -17.27 8.32
N ILE A 213 -6.11 -16.38 8.59
CA ILE A 213 -5.03 -16.61 9.54
C ILE A 213 -5.23 -15.65 10.70
N LEU A 214 -5.37 -16.17 11.91
CA LEU A 214 -5.48 -15.40 13.13
C LEU A 214 -4.11 -15.31 13.80
N GLU A 215 -3.65 -14.08 14.00
CA GLU A 215 -2.43 -13.74 14.71
C GLU A 215 -2.80 -12.92 15.96
N LYS A 216 -2.27 -13.32 17.11
CA LYS A 216 -2.48 -12.56 18.35
C LYS A 216 -1.68 -11.27 18.30
N VAL A 217 -2.31 -10.13 18.58
CA VAL A 217 -1.62 -8.84 18.63
C VAL A 217 -1.12 -8.60 20.05
N GLU A 218 0.20 -8.48 20.21
CA GLU A 218 0.85 -8.22 21.51
C GLU A 218 1.37 -6.78 21.64
N ASN A 219 1.48 -6.04 20.54
CA ASN A 219 2.04 -4.69 20.53
C ASN A 219 1.02 -3.64 21.00
N GLU A 220 1.26 -3.06 22.18
CA GLU A 220 0.39 -2.02 22.78
C GLU A 220 0.18 -0.78 21.89
N LYS A 221 1.19 -0.40 21.10
CA LYS A 221 1.07 0.74 20.16
C LYS A 221 0.14 0.40 19.00
N GLU A 222 0.19 -0.84 18.51
CA GLU A 222 -0.72 -1.34 17.47
C GLU A 222 -2.15 -1.41 18.01
N ILE A 223 -2.35 -1.93 19.23
CA ILE A 223 -3.64 -1.97 19.92
C ILE A 223 -4.24 -0.57 20.06
N SER A 224 -3.47 0.38 20.59
CA SER A 224 -3.96 1.74 20.85
C SER A 224 -4.35 2.48 19.56
N SER A 225 -3.56 2.29 18.49
CA SER A 225 -3.84 2.85 17.16
C SER A 225 -5.16 2.32 16.58
N VAL A 226 -5.37 1.00 16.64
CA VAL A 226 -6.57 0.35 16.11
C VAL A 226 -7.83 0.76 16.89
N LEU A 227 -7.75 0.80 18.22
CA LEU A 227 -8.89 1.23 19.05
C LEU A 227 -9.28 2.69 18.75
N SER A 228 -8.31 3.58 18.55
CA SER A 228 -8.57 4.97 18.19
C SER A 228 -9.32 5.08 16.85
N GLN A 229 -8.88 4.33 15.83
CA GLN A 229 -9.54 4.29 14.52
C GLN A 229 -10.97 3.75 14.58
N GLN A 230 -11.22 2.71 15.40
CA GLN A 230 -12.56 2.14 15.57
C GLN A 230 -13.52 3.11 16.27
N ILE A 231 -13.03 3.90 17.23
CA ILE A 231 -13.80 4.95 17.90
C ILE A 231 -14.17 6.05 16.91
N ASP A 232 -13.21 6.53 16.12
CA ASP A 232 -13.45 7.58 15.12
C ASP A 232 -14.49 7.13 14.08
N ALA A 233 -14.39 5.90 13.58
CA ALA A 233 -15.35 5.32 12.64
C ALA A 233 -16.78 5.24 13.24
N ALA A 234 -16.89 4.81 14.50
CA ALA A 234 -18.17 4.71 15.20
C ALA A 234 -18.81 6.08 15.48
N ILE A 235 -18.01 7.13 15.70
CA ILE A 235 -18.48 8.51 15.85
C ILE A 235 -19.02 9.03 14.52
N VAL A 236 -18.28 8.83 13.42
CA VAL A 236 -18.70 9.24 12.07
C VAL A 236 -20.02 8.57 11.65
N GLU A 237 -20.20 7.28 11.93
CA GLU A 237 -21.44 6.56 11.61
C GLU A 237 -22.66 7.07 12.42
N LYS A 238 -22.43 7.57 13.64
CA LYS A 238 -23.50 8.12 14.49
C LYS A 238 -23.89 9.55 14.10
N LEU A 239 -22.98 10.33 13.53
CA LEU A 239 -23.23 11.69 13.09
C LEU A 239 -23.82 11.78 11.67
N SER A 240 -23.82 10.66 10.93
CA SER A 240 -24.37 10.56 9.57
C SER A 240 -25.79 9.99 9.52
N LYS A 241 -26.44 9.80 10.68
CA LYS A 241 -27.84 9.40 10.87
C LYS A 241 -28.59 10.52 11.59
#